data_AF-Q677E8-F1
#
_entry.id   AF-Q677E8-F1
#
_cell.length_a   1.000
_cell.length_b   1.000
_cell.length_c   1.000
_cell.angle_alpha   90.00
_cell.angle_beta   90.00
_cell.angle_gamma   90.00
#
_symmetry.space_group_name_H-M   'P 1'
#
loop_
_entity.id
_entity.type
_entity.pdbx_description
1 polymer ?
#
loop_
_entity_poly.entity_id
_entity_poly.type
_entity_poly.pdbx_seq_one_letter_code
_entity_poly.pdbx_strand_id
1 'polypeptide(L)'
;GNRLRGGPQMIQLSLDGKRLYVTNSLFSAWDKQFYPEVTEKGSHMLQIDVDTESGGLSVNPDFFVDFGSEPDGPSLAHEMRYPGGDCTSDIWI
;
A
#
# COMPACT_ATOMS: atom_id res chain seq x y z
N GLY A 1 -17.62 -4.52 -0.86
CA GLY A 1 -16.28 -4.22 -0.33
C GLY A 1 -15.36 -5.40 -0.59
N ASN A 2 -14.05 -5.16 -0.69
CA ASN A 2 -13.05 -6.20 -0.95
C ASN A 2 -12.53 -6.82 0.36
N ARG A 3 -12.26 -8.13 0.36
CA ARG A 3 -11.64 -8.80 1.51
C ARG A 3 -10.13 -8.56 1.48
N LEU A 4 -9.62 -7.91 2.52
CA LEU A 4 -8.18 -7.68 2.66
C LEU A 4 -7.45 -8.97 3.09
N ARG A 5 -6.21 -9.10 2.61
CA ARG A 5 -5.27 -10.19 2.90
C ARG A 5 -4.04 -9.58 3.57
N GLY A 6 -3.49 -10.23 4.59
CA GLY A 6 -2.34 -9.68 5.30
C GLY A 6 -2.63 -8.40 6.07
N GLY A 7 -1.56 -7.72 6.50
CA GLY A 7 -1.59 -6.44 7.18
C GLY A 7 -0.84 -5.35 6.41
N PRO A 8 -1.03 -4.07 6.77
CA PRO A 8 -0.28 -2.97 6.17
C PRO A 8 1.23 -3.13 6.41
N GLN A 9 2.03 -2.84 5.39
CA GLN A 9 3.49 -2.98 5.41
C GLN A 9 4.15 -1.65 5.03
N MET A 10 4.40 -1.40 3.74
CA MET A 10 5.00 -0.13 3.31
C MET A 10 3.93 0.93 3.26
N ILE A 11 4.32 2.13 3.68
CA ILE A 11 3.47 3.31 3.66
C ILE A 11 4.19 4.45 2.94
N GLN A 12 3.43 5.27 2.21
CA GLN A 12 3.97 6.43 1.52
C GLN A 12 2.98 7.59 1.61
N LEU A 13 3.41 8.71 2.21
CA LEU A 13 2.60 9.90 2.38
C LEU A 13 2.80 10.86 1.19
N SER A 14 1.70 11.42 0.69
CA SER A 14 1.74 12.46 -0.32
C SER A 14 2.43 13.72 0.19
N LEU A 15 3.01 14.51 -0.72
CA LEU A 15 3.68 15.77 -0.37
C LEU A 15 2.78 16.79 0.34
N ASP A 16 1.48 16.80 0.04
CA ASP A 16 0.50 17.66 0.73
C ASP A 16 0.03 17.08 2.08
N GLY A 17 0.50 15.89 2.45
CA GLY A 17 0.16 15.22 3.71
C GLY A 17 -1.26 14.65 3.79
N LYS A 18 -2.05 14.70 2.71
CA LYS A 18 -3.48 14.36 2.74
C LYS A 18 -3.81 12.92 2.37
N ARG A 19 -2.86 12.20 1.76
CA ARG A 19 -3.07 10.84 1.23
C ARG A 19 -1.93 9.93 1.66
N LEU A 20 -2.24 8.90 2.43
CA LEU A 20 -1.30 7.87 2.83
C LEU A 20 -1.62 6.59 2.05
N TYR A 21 -0.71 6.16 1.20
CA TYR A 21 -0.87 4.91 0.45
C TYR A 21 -0.15 3.78 1.16
N VAL A 22 -0.74 2.58 1.08
CA VAL A 22 -0.28 1.41 1.83
C VAL A 22 -0.29 0.19 0.95
N THR A 23 0.80 -0.58 0.96
CA THR A 23 0.89 -1.94 0.40
C THR A 23 1.13 -2.96 1.51
N ASN A 24 0.95 -4.25 1.22
CA ASN A 24 0.87 -5.31 2.23
C ASN A 24 1.83 -6.49 2.03
N SER A 25 2.81 -6.43 1.10
CA SER A 25 3.86 -7.45 0.98
C SER A 25 5.16 -7.00 1.61
N LEU A 26 5.82 -7.89 2.37
CA LEU A 26 7.11 -7.66 3.00
C LEU A 26 8.23 -8.37 2.25
N PHE A 27 8.19 -9.70 2.26
CA PHE A 27 9.21 -10.54 1.67
C PHE A 27 8.59 -11.90 1.42
N SER A 28 8.68 -12.42 0.20
CA SER A 28 7.88 -13.57 -0.26
C SER A 28 7.97 -14.80 0.66
N ALA A 29 9.14 -15.10 1.23
CA ALA A 29 9.31 -16.22 2.17
C ALA A 29 8.53 -16.01 3.48
N TRP A 30 8.48 -14.77 3.98
CA TRP A 30 7.77 -14.42 5.21
C TRP A 30 6.28 -14.25 4.94
N ASP A 31 5.92 -13.63 3.82
CA ASP A 31 4.53 -13.52 3.37
C ASP A 31 3.91 -14.91 3.24
N LYS A 32 4.64 -15.87 2.67
CA LYS A 32 4.18 -17.27 2.59
C LYS A 32 3.99 -17.92 3.96
N GLN A 33 4.82 -17.58 4.95
CA GLN A 33 4.74 -18.14 6.29
C GLN A 33 3.56 -17.55 7.10
N PHE A 34 3.37 -16.24 7.06
CA PHE A 34 2.40 -15.54 7.92
C PHE A 34 1.06 -15.29 7.23
N TYR A 35 1.08 -15.03 5.91
CA TYR A 35 -0.09 -14.65 5.11
C TYR A 35 -0.06 -15.34 3.73
N PRO A 36 -0.18 -16.69 3.66
CA PRO A 36 -0.04 -17.45 2.42
C PRO A 36 -0.97 -16.95 1.30
N GLU A 37 -2.17 -16.47 1.65
CA GLU A 37 -3.12 -15.89 0.69
C GLU A 37 -2.56 -14.66 -0.06
N VAL A 38 -1.63 -13.89 0.51
CA VAL A 38 -0.99 -12.76 -0.19
C VAL A 38 -0.10 -13.27 -1.33
N THR A 39 0.59 -14.40 -1.13
CA THR A 39 1.41 -15.01 -2.19
C THR A 39 0.58 -15.75 -3.23
N GLU A 40 -0.55 -16.35 -2.84
CA GLU A 40 -1.43 -17.10 -3.74
C GLU A 40 -2.34 -16.21 -4.58
N LYS A 41 -2.77 -15.07 -4.04
CA LYS A 41 -3.81 -14.21 -4.63
C LYS A 41 -3.35 -12.78 -4.86
N GLY A 42 -2.11 -12.45 -4.49
CA GLY A 42 -1.52 -11.15 -4.73
C GLY A 42 -1.77 -10.18 -3.59
N SER A 43 -0.88 -9.20 -3.53
CA SER A 43 -0.92 -8.04 -2.65
C SER A 43 -1.98 -7.02 -3.07
N HIS A 44 -2.15 -5.97 -2.27
CA HIS A 44 -3.04 -4.86 -2.56
C HIS A 44 -2.38 -3.53 -2.27
N MET A 45 -2.96 -2.46 -2.85
CA MET A 45 -2.74 -1.10 -2.40
C MET A 45 -4.06 -0.46 -1.92
N LEU A 46 -3.97 0.26 -0.81
CA LEU A 46 -5.04 1.08 -0.25
C LEU A 46 -4.60 2.54 -0.17
N GLN A 47 -5.57 3.45 -0.17
CA GLN A 47 -5.36 4.85 0.20
C GLN A 47 -6.09 5.11 1.52
N ILE A 48 -5.43 5.84 2.41
CA ILE A 48 -5.96 6.35 3.66
C ILE A 48 -6.00 7.86 3.52
N ASP A 49 -7.19 8.43 3.72
CA ASP A 49 -7.38 9.88 3.78
C ASP A 49 -6.93 10.37 5.16
N VAL A 50 -6.08 11.42 5.15
CA VAL A 50 -5.49 12.02 6.34
C VAL A 50 -6.16 13.37 6.60
N ASP A 51 -6.84 13.51 7.74
CA ASP A 51 -7.40 14.79 8.17
C ASP A 51 -6.29 15.62 8.83
N THR A 52 -5.76 16.59 8.09
CA THR A 52 -4.69 17.48 8.56
C THR A 52 -5.20 18.65 9.41
N GLU A 53 -6.51 18.86 9.51
CA GLU A 53 -7.12 19.99 10.24
C GLU A 53 -7.58 19.57 11.64
N SER A 54 -8.33 18.47 11.72
CA SER A 54 -8.89 17.95 12.97
C SER A 54 -8.15 16.71 13.50
N GLY A 55 -7.27 16.14 12.68
CA GLY A 55 -6.61 14.87 12.97
C GLY A 55 -7.51 13.67 12.69
N GLY A 56 -6.89 12.54 12.33
CA GLY A 56 -7.59 11.29 12.07
C GLY A 56 -7.20 10.65 10.76
N LEU A 57 -7.53 9.37 10.64
CA LEU A 57 -7.26 8.55 9.47
C LEU A 57 -8.53 7.78 9.11
N SER A 58 -8.87 7.75 7.83
CA SER A 58 -9.99 6.95 7.33
C SER A 58 -9.61 6.25 6.03
N VAL A 59 -10.08 5.02 5.84
CA VAL A 59 -9.84 4.28 4.60
C VAL A 59 -10.68 4.91 3.49
N ASN A 60 -10.04 5.24 2.37
CA ASN A 60 -10.74 5.73 1.19
C ASN A 60 -11.48 4.57 0.50
N PRO A 61 -12.82 4.55 0.44
CA PRO A 61 -13.57 3.44 -0.13
C PRO A 61 -13.50 3.37 -1.66
N ASP A 62 -13.08 4.45 -2.31
CA ASP A 62 -13.05 4.60 -3.77
C ASP A 62 -11.68 4.23 -4.37
N PHE A 63 -10.69 3.96 -3.52
CA PHE A 63 -9.34 3.57 -3.95
C PHE A 63 -8.97 2.16 -3.47
N PHE A 64 -8.77 1.26 -4.43
CA PHE A 64 -8.28 -0.10 -4.18
C PHE A 64 -7.57 -0.63 -5.43
N VAL A 65 -6.32 -1.06 -5.27
CA VAL A 65 -5.58 -1.77 -6.33
C VAL A 65 -5.37 -3.20 -5.90
N ASP A 66 -5.79 -4.15 -6.74
CA ASP A 66 -5.58 -5.58 -6.54
C ASP A 66 -4.50 -6.09 -7.49
N PHE A 67 -3.34 -6.45 -6.96
CA PHE A 67 -2.24 -7.01 -7.74
C PHE A 67 -2.39 -8.51 -7.99
N GLY A 68 -3.54 -9.10 -7.65
CA GLY A 68 -3.87 -10.48 -7.99
C GLY A 68 -4.19 -10.72 -9.47
N SER A 69 -4.53 -9.66 -10.21
CA SER A 69 -4.99 -9.74 -11.61
C SER A 69 -3.92 -9.30 -12.62
N GLU A 70 -2.65 -9.26 -12.22
CA GLU A 70 -1.56 -8.91 -13.13
C GLU A 70 -1.37 -9.98 -14.23
N PRO A 71 -0.86 -9.61 -15.42
CA PRO A 71 -0.82 -10.50 -16.59
C PRO A 71 -0.10 -11.83 -16.38
N ASP A 72 0.95 -11.84 -15.54
CA ASP A 72 1.79 -13.00 -15.26
C ASP A 72 1.44 -13.68 -13.91
N GLY A 73 0.28 -13.34 -13.35
CA GLY A 73 -0.22 -13.87 -12.09
C GLY A 73 0.03 -12.95 -10.89
N PRO A 74 -0.27 -13.43 -9.67
CA PRO A 74 -0.33 -12.59 -8.50
C PRO A 74 1.00 -11.91 -8.16
N SER A 75 0.97 -10.59 -7.99
CA SER A 75 2.15 -9.77 -7.71
C SER A 75 2.22 -9.28 -6.26
N LEU A 76 3.45 -9.11 -5.79
CA LEU A 76 3.81 -8.74 -4.42
C LEU A 76 4.34 -7.31 -4.38
N ALA A 77 3.44 -6.33 -4.39
CA ALA A 77 3.74 -4.91 -4.32
C ALA A 77 4.33 -4.56 -2.96
N HIS A 78 5.53 -3.97 -3.00
CA HIS A 78 6.30 -3.60 -1.82
C HIS A 78 6.40 -2.08 -1.72
N GLU A 79 7.34 -1.45 -2.42
CA GLU A 79 7.52 0.00 -2.39
C GLU A 79 6.71 0.71 -3.49
N MET A 80 6.35 1.96 -3.24
CA MET A 80 5.80 2.86 -4.24
C MET A 80 6.53 4.21 -4.23
N ARG A 81 6.66 4.81 -5.41
CA ARG A 81 7.37 6.08 -5.62
C ARG A 81 6.46 7.07 -6.32
N TYR A 82 6.42 8.30 -5.83
CA TYR A 82 5.67 9.36 -6.49
C TYR A 82 6.46 9.94 -7.66
N PRO A 83 5.79 10.27 -8.79
CA PRO A 83 6.40 11.09 -9.81
C PRO A 83 6.81 12.45 -9.23
N GLY A 84 8.10 12.77 -9.29
CA GLY A 84 8.62 14.04 -8.79
C GLY A 84 8.99 14.06 -7.30
N GLY A 85 9.01 12.91 -6.63
CA GLY A 85 9.48 12.79 -5.25
C GLY A 85 8.37 12.62 -4.22
N ASP A 86 8.72 12.04 -3.07
CA ASP A 86 7.85 11.75 -1.94
C ASP A 86 8.61 11.87 -0.61
N CYS A 87 7.85 11.79 0.49
CA CYS A 87 8.34 12.01 1.84
C CYS A 87 9.44 11.04 2.30
N THR A 88 9.76 9.99 1.53
CA THR A 88 10.82 9.03 1.82
C THR A 88 11.94 9.01 0.78
N SER A 89 11.82 9.76 -0.33
CA SER A 89 12.82 9.78 -1.40
C SER A 89 13.57 11.12 -1.54
N ASP A 90 12.95 12.24 -1.18
CA ASP A 90 13.63 13.55 -1.26
C ASP A 90 14.46 13.84 -0.01
N ILE A 91 15.71 14.24 -0.25
CA ILE A 91 16.62 14.75 0.78
C ILE A 91 16.80 16.25 0.51
N TRP A 92 16.34 17.07 1.45
CA TRP A 92 16.55 18.52 1.43
C TRP A 92 17.93 18.84 2.04
N ILE A 93 18.73 19.70 1.37
CA ILE A 93 20.04 20.20 1.84
C ILE A 93 19.88 21.61 2.38
#